data_AF-A0A958X8L6-F1
#
_entry.id   AF-A0A958X8L6-F1
#
_cell.length_a   1.000
_cell.length_b   1.000
_cell.length_c   1.000
_cell.angle_alpha   90.00
_cell.angle_beta   90.00
_cell.angle_gamma   90.00
#
_symmetry.space_group_name_H-M   'P 1'
#
loop_
_entity.id
_entity.type
_entity.pdbx_description
1 polymer ?
#
loop_
_entity_poly.entity_id
_entity_poly.type
_entity_poly.pdbx_seq_one_letter_code
_entity_poly.pdbx_strand_id
1 'polypeptide(L)'
;MKEIIKRTIAGTLLFAMIGIGGLVTLIFYPQSLFANKFEYNQFTVYYNKDYKIDKEAFQDILYNAYEIIEKSELHNHVETGGVSGIRCP
;
A
#
# COMPACT_ATOMS: atom_id res chain seq x y z
N MET A 1 -34.32 32.01 -15.72
CA MET A 1 -34.46 30.53 -15.80
C MET A 1 -33.50 29.88 -16.79
N LYS A 2 -33.43 30.30 -18.07
CA LYS A 2 -32.51 29.71 -19.07
C LYS A 2 -31.03 29.67 -18.64
N GLU A 3 -30.54 30.75 -18.03
CA GLU A 3 -29.15 30.84 -17.56
C GLU A 3 -28.84 29.91 -16.38
N ILE A 4 -29.80 29.74 -15.47
CA ILE A 4 -29.65 28.81 -14.33
C ILE A 4 -29.61 27.37 -14.84
N ILE A 5 -30.50 27.01 -15.79
CA ILE A 5 -30.53 25.68 -16.39
C ILE A 5 -29.22 25.37 -17.14
N LYS A 6 -28.73 26.30 -17.96
CA LYS A 6 -27.43 26.17 -18.65
C LYS A 6 -26.29 25.93 -17.66
N ARG A 7 -26.27 26.70 -16.58
CA ARG A 7 -25.22 26.61 -15.55
C ARG A 7 -25.27 25.27 -14.80
N THR A 8 -26.46 24.76 -14.50
CA THR A 8 -26.61 23.42 -13.90
C THR A 8 -26.16 22.33 -14.86
N ILE A 9 -26.56 22.38 -16.13
CA ILE A 9 -26.15 21.41 -17.15
C ILE A 9 -24.62 21.43 -17.32
N ALA A 10 -24.01 22.61 -17.40
CA ALA A 10 -22.57 22.76 -17.51
C ALA A 10 -21.83 22.15 -16.30
N GLY A 11 -22.35 22.37 -15.09
CA GLY A 11 -21.80 21.77 -13.86
C GLY A 11 -21.86 20.25 -13.89
N THR A 12 -23.03 19.68 -14.19
CA THR A 12 -23.21 18.21 -14.26
C THR A 12 -22.30 17.59 -15.33
N LEU A 13 -22.14 18.26 -16.48
CA LEU A 13 -21.29 17.78 -17.57
C LEU A 13 -19.80 17.79 -17.19
N LEU A 14 -19.37 18.80 -16.44
CA LEU A 14 -18.01 18.88 -15.90
C LEU A 14 -17.74 17.76 -14.89
N PHE A 15 -18.68 17.50 -13.97
CA PHE A 15 -18.58 16.37 -13.04
C PHE A 15 -18.57 15.02 -13.74
N ALA A 16 -19.38 14.85 -14.79
CA ALA A 16 -19.37 13.65 -15.61
C ALA A 16 -18.01 13.45 -16.31
N MET A 17 -17.41 14.51 -16.86
CA MET A 17 -16.08 14.44 -17.46
C MET A 17 -15.00 14.07 -16.44
N ILE A 18 -15.03 14.65 -15.23
CA ILE A 18 -14.10 14.30 -14.16
C ILE A 18 -14.28 12.84 -13.75
N GLY A 19 -15.53 12.39 -13.58
CA GLY A 19 -15.84 11.01 -13.20
C GLY A 19 -15.35 10.01 -14.25
N ILE A 20 -15.64 10.25 -15.53
CA ILE A 20 -15.18 9.39 -16.63
C ILE A 20 -13.66 9.44 -16.73
N GLY A 21 -13.04 10.62 -16.65
CA GLY A 21 -11.59 10.78 -16.69
C GLY A 21 -10.89 10.02 -15.56
N GLY A 22 -11.42 10.10 -14.34
CA GLY A 22 -10.93 9.33 -13.19
C GLY A 22 -11.12 7.81 -13.34
N LEU A 23 -12.22 7.38 -13.97
CA LEU A 23 -12.45 5.96 -14.23
C LEU A 23 -11.47 5.43 -15.29
N VAL A 24 -11.24 6.21 -16.35
CA VAL A 24 -10.28 5.90 -17.41
C VAL A 24 -8.87 5.80 -16.83
N THR A 25 -8.44 6.74 -15.98
CA THR A 25 -7.10 6.66 -15.37
C THR A 25 -6.95 5.43 -14.47
N LEU A 26 -7.97 5.05 -13.71
CA LEU A 26 -7.93 3.82 -12.89
C LEU A 26 -7.81 2.54 -13.73
N ILE A 27 -8.50 2.49 -14.87
CA ILE A 27 -8.45 1.32 -15.78
C ILE A 27 -7.10 1.23 -16.48
N PHE A 28 -6.57 2.33 -17.00
CA PHE A 28 -5.34 2.34 -17.78
C PHE A 28 -4.07 2.38 -16.93
N TYR A 29 -4.14 2.90 -15.71
CA TYR A 29 -3.03 2.98 -14.77
C TYR A 29 -3.43 2.31 -13.46
N PRO A 30 -3.56 0.97 -13.44
CA PRO A 30 -3.73 0.25 -12.20
C PRO A 30 -2.54 0.57 -11.30
N GLN A 31 -2.79 1.31 -10.22
CA GLN A 31 -1.80 1.60 -9.19
C GLN A 31 -1.45 0.26 -8.52
N SER A 32 -0.39 -0.38 -8.99
CA SER A 32 0.12 -1.60 -8.38
C SER A 32 0.95 -1.23 -7.16
N LEU A 33 0.28 -0.67 -6.15
CA LEU A 33 0.82 -0.55 -4.81
C LEU A 33 1.11 -1.99 -4.37
N PHE A 34 2.40 -2.37 -4.42
CA PHE A 34 2.88 -3.70 -4.05
C PHE A 34 2.56 -4.85 -5.02
N ALA A 35 2.78 -4.62 -6.31
CA ALA A 35 2.65 -5.63 -7.36
C ALA A 35 3.39 -6.96 -7.08
N ASN A 36 4.50 -6.88 -6.36
CA ASN A 36 5.35 -8.02 -6.11
C ASN A 36 5.53 -8.26 -4.62
N LYS A 37 5.63 -9.54 -4.28
CA LYS A 37 6.01 -10.00 -2.96
C LYS A 37 7.12 -11.03 -3.06
N PHE A 38 7.94 -11.11 -2.03
CA PHE A 38 8.77 -12.28 -1.80
C PHE A 38 8.71 -12.65 -0.32
N GLU A 39 8.85 -13.94 -0.06
CA GLU A 39 8.79 -14.52 1.28
C GLU A 39 10.21 -14.89 1.70
N TYR A 40 10.59 -14.51 2.91
CA TYR A 40 11.88 -14.85 3.52
C TYR A 40 11.67 -15.17 5.00
N ASN A 41 11.89 -16.42 5.37
CA ASN A 41 11.58 -16.97 6.70
C ASN A 41 10.14 -16.64 7.13
N GLN A 42 9.97 -15.83 8.20
CA GLN A 42 8.67 -15.40 8.71
C GLN A 42 8.23 -14.02 8.19
N PHE A 43 8.99 -13.40 7.27
CA PHE A 43 8.67 -12.10 6.70
C PHE A 43 8.12 -12.22 5.28
N THR A 44 7.04 -11.48 5.02
CA THR A 44 6.57 -11.22 3.66
C THR A 44 6.93 -9.79 3.30
N VAL A 45 7.77 -9.61 2.28
CA VAL A 45 8.21 -8.29 1.81
C VAL A 45 7.46 -7.93 0.54
N TYR A 46 6.78 -6.80 0.61
CA TYR A 46 5.99 -6.22 -0.46
C TYR A 46 6.76 -5.09 -1.12
N TYR A 47 6.83 -5.10 -2.45
CA TYR A 47 7.56 -4.08 -3.20
C TYR A 47 6.89 -3.73 -4.52
N ASN A 48 7.13 -2.50 -4.97
CA ASN A 48 6.61 -2.01 -6.23
C ASN A 48 7.43 -2.59 -7.40
N LYS A 49 6.74 -2.93 -8.51
CA LYS A 49 7.29 -3.51 -9.74
C LYS A 49 8.39 -2.70 -10.39
N ASP A 50 8.38 -1.39 -10.18
CA ASP A 50 9.36 -0.50 -10.79
C ASP A 50 10.71 -0.51 -10.05
N TYR A 51 10.76 -1.11 -8.85
CA TYR A 51 11.98 -1.25 -8.08
C TYR A 51 12.60 -2.63 -8.29
N LYS A 52 13.82 -2.64 -8.86
CA LYS A 52 14.68 -3.82 -8.83
C LYS A 52 15.22 -3.99 -7.42
N ILE A 53 14.59 -4.87 -6.64
CA ILE A 53 15.11 -5.26 -5.34
C ILE A 53 16.27 -6.24 -5.54
N ASP A 54 17.41 -5.90 -4.96
CA ASP A 54 18.49 -6.86 -4.71
C ASP A 54 18.06 -7.76 -3.55
N LYS A 55 17.68 -9.00 -3.89
CA LYS A 55 17.15 -9.94 -2.92
C LYS A 55 18.19 -10.35 -1.90
N GLU A 56 19.45 -10.49 -2.29
CA GLU A 56 20.52 -10.96 -1.40
C GLU A 56 20.79 -9.93 -0.31
N ALA A 57 20.96 -8.66 -0.70
CA ALA A 57 21.13 -7.56 0.24
C ALA A 57 19.94 -7.41 1.21
N PHE A 58 18.71 -7.63 0.72
CA PHE A 58 17.52 -7.58 1.58
C PHE A 58 17.43 -8.77 2.54
N GLN A 59 17.87 -9.96 2.13
CA GLN A 59 17.87 -11.14 2.99
C GLN A 59 18.79 -10.94 4.20
N ASP A 60 19.98 -10.37 3.98
CA ASP A 60 20.91 -10.07 5.08
C ASP A 60 20.32 -9.06 6.07
N ILE A 61 19.65 -8.01 5.57
CA ILE A 61 18.99 -7.02 6.43
C ILE A 61 17.85 -7.66 7.23
N LEU A 62 17.03 -8.50 6.59
CA LEU A 62 15.92 -9.19 7.25
C LEU A 62 16.40 -10.22 8.26
N TYR A 63 17.51 -10.91 7.98
CA TYR A 63 18.14 -11.85 8.91
C TYR A 63 18.62 -11.13 10.17
N ASN A 64 19.35 -10.03 10.00
CA ASN A 64 19.82 -9.22 11.13
C ASN A 64 18.66 -8.64 11.95
N ALA A 65 17.60 -8.16 11.27
CA ALA A 65 16.40 -7.68 11.94
C ALA A 65 15.70 -8.80 12.73
N TYR A 66 15.64 -10.02 12.18
CA TYR A 66 15.07 -11.18 12.88
C TYR A 66 15.89 -11.54 14.12
N GLU A 67 17.21 -11.61 14.01
CA GLU A 67 18.09 -11.95 15.13
C GLU A 67 17.96 -10.95 16.29
N ILE A 68 17.79 -9.67 15.97
CA ILE A 68 17.52 -8.62 16.97
C ILE A 68 16.14 -8.84 17.61
N ILE A 69 15.11 -9.16 16.82
CA ILE A 69 13.76 -9.40 17.32
C ILE A 69 13.72 -10.65 18.20
N GLU A 70 14.34 -11.75 17.78
CA GLU A 70 14.42 -13.03 18.50
C GLU A 70 15.05 -12.85 19.89
N LYS A 71 16.09 -12.02 19.98
CA LYS A 71 16.75 -11.69 21.25
C LYS A 71 15.99 -10.65 22.07
N SER A 72 14.95 -10.03 21.51
CA SER A 72 14.13 -9.03 22.20
C SER A 72 12.95 -9.68 22.92
N GLU A 73 12.48 -9.05 23.99
CA GLU A 73 11.28 -9.47 24.72
C GLU A 73 10.01 -9.44 23.83
N LEU A 74 10.06 -8.79 22.66
CA LEU A 74 8.96 -8.73 21.69
C LEU A 74 8.69 -10.08 21.01
N HIS A 75 9.67 -10.99 20.98
CA HIS A 75 9.52 -12.30 20.35
C HIS A 75 8.47 -13.18 21.07
N ASN A 76 8.37 -13.05 22.40
CA ASN A 76 7.47 -13.86 23.24
C ASN A 76 5.97 -13.60 23.01
N HIS A 77 5.60 -12.52 22.31
CA HIS A 77 4.19 -12.14 22.09
C HIS A 77 3.62 -12.54 20.72
N VAL A 78 4.44 -13.05 19.81
CA VAL A 78 3.99 -13.41 18.44
C VAL A 78 3.33 -14.80 18.41
N GLU A 79 3.68 -15.71 19.33
CA GLU A 79 3.11 -17.07 19.37
C GLU A 79 1.74 -17.16 20.06
N THR A 80 1.32 -16.12 20.79
CA THR A 80 0.02 -16.07 21.47
C THR A 80 -0.83 -14.93 20.91
N GLY A 81 -1.65 -15.23 19.90
CA GLY A 81 -2.38 -14.24 19.10
C GLY A 81 -3.17 -13.18 19.89
N GLY A 82 -2.58 -11.99 20.04
CA GLY A 82 -3.22 -10.84 20.66
C GLY A 82 -2.64 -9.53 20.16
N VAL A 83 -3.32 -8.90 19.19
CA VAL A 83 -3.12 -7.49 18.86
C VAL A 83 -3.58 -6.67 20.07
N SER A 84 -2.65 -6.06 20.80
CA SER A 84 -2.97 -4.99 21.73
C SER A 84 -1.96 -3.86 21.54
N GLY A 85 -2.51 -2.66 21.34
CA GLY A 85 -1.87 -1.55 20.65
C GLY A 85 -0.53 -1.10 21.21
N ILE A 86 0.40 -0.84 20.29
CA ILE A 86 1.61 -0.09 20.56
C ILE A 86 1.20 1.35 20.87
N ARG A 87 1.27 1.71 22.16
CA ARG A 87 1.23 3.11 22.61
C ARG A 87 2.69 3.54 22.78
N CYS A 88 3.21 4.28 21.81
CA CYS A 88 4.54 4.89 21.93
C CYS A 88 4.52 5.98 23.01
N PRO A 89 5.54 6.06 23.90
CA PRO A 89 5.86 7.29 24.63
C PRO A 89 6.43 8.38 23.71
#